data_AF-A0A3R6KG03-F1
#
_entry.id   AF-A0A3R6KG03-F1
#
_cell.length_a   1.000
_cell.length_b   1.000
_cell.length_c   1.000
_cell.angle_alpha   90.00
_cell.angle_beta   90.00
_cell.angle_gamma   90.00
#
_symmetry.space_group_name_H-M   'P 1'
#
loop_
_entity.id
_entity.type
_entity.pdbx_description
1 polymer ?
#
loop_
_entity_poly.entity_id
_entity_poly.type
_entity_poly.pdbx_seq_one_letter_code
_entity_poly.pdbx_strand_id
1 'polypeptide(L)'
;MNEAVENVTDNTEVTSKQEETKAEKFIRLGEYRMNKAMDAIGRLEHLANKSAYEYTPEQVEAMFSTLELRVADVKAKFTVTKTRENATFSFGTKAE
;
A
#
# COMPACT_ATOMS: atom_id res chain seq x y z
N MET A 1 -38.00 -50.91 -9.47
CA MET A 1 -36.62 -50.50 -9.86
C MET A 1 -36.32 -49.27 -9.02
N ASN A 2 -35.62 -49.46 -7.92
CA ASN A 2 -35.33 -48.43 -6.93
C ASN A 2 -33.89 -47.98 -7.20
N GLU A 3 -33.70 -46.75 -7.67
CA GLU A 3 -32.38 -46.12 -7.69
C GLU A 3 -32.16 -45.43 -6.35
N ALA A 4 -31.21 -45.98 -5.61
CA ALA A 4 -30.70 -45.46 -4.36
C ALA A 4 -29.37 -44.75 -4.65
N VAL A 5 -29.30 -43.48 -4.25
CA VAL A 5 -28.16 -42.74 -3.70
C VAL A 5 -26.74 -43.04 -4.23
N GLU A 6 -26.12 -42.02 -4.81
CA GLU A 6 -24.74 -41.64 -4.45
C GLU A 6 -24.66 -40.13 -4.18
N ASN A 7 -24.58 -39.80 -2.89
CA ASN A 7 -24.09 -38.53 -2.38
C ASN A 7 -22.57 -38.66 -2.29
N VAL A 8 -21.83 -37.91 -3.11
CA VAL A 8 -20.40 -37.69 -2.95
C VAL A 8 -20.18 -36.20 -2.75
N THR A 9 -20.41 -35.78 -1.51
CA THR A 9 -19.53 -34.91 -0.74
C THR A 9 -18.80 -33.81 -1.54
N ASP A 10 -19.41 -32.62 -1.56
CA ASP A 10 -18.69 -31.35 -1.69
C ASP A 10 -17.76 -31.16 -0.47
N ASN A 11 -16.62 -31.85 -0.50
CA ASN A 11 -15.46 -31.57 0.33
C ASN A 11 -14.32 -31.17 -0.61
N THR A 12 -14.36 -29.93 -1.08
CA THR A 12 -13.16 -29.25 -1.59
C THR A 12 -12.80 -28.14 -0.60
N GLU A 13 -12.51 -28.58 0.63
CA GLU A 13 -11.69 -27.83 1.58
C GLU A 13 -10.30 -27.71 0.97
N VAL A 14 -10.05 -26.64 0.22
CA VAL A 14 -8.68 -26.25 -0.16
C VAL A 14 -8.23 -25.18 0.82
N THR A 15 -7.94 -25.63 2.03
CA THR A 15 -6.98 -24.99 2.92
C THR A 15 -5.59 -25.11 2.31
N SER A 16 -5.35 -24.43 1.18
CA SER A 16 -4.00 -24.13 0.72
C SER A 16 -3.68 -22.71 1.15
N LYS A 17 -2.76 -22.56 2.10
CA LYS A 17 -1.96 -21.34 2.21
C LYS A 17 -1.19 -21.21 0.89
N GLN A 18 -1.83 -20.72 -0.16
CA GLN A 18 -1.10 -20.16 -1.28
C GLN A 18 -0.32 -18.98 -0.71
N GLU A 19 1.01 -19.09 -0.71
CA GLU A 19 1.85 -17.96 -0.38
C GLU A 19 1.49 -16.83 -1.33
N GLU A 20 1.08 -15.69 -0.77
CA GLU A 20 0.73 -14.49 -1.54
C GLU A 20 1.86 -14.11 -2.51
N THR A 21 1.51 -13.80 -3.75
CA THR A 21 2.48 -13.22 -4.69
C THR A 21 2.95 -11.86 -4.19
N LYS A 22 4.11 -11.40 -4.66
CA LYS A 22 4.62 -10.06 -4.30
C LYS A 22 3.63 -8.94 -4.65
N ALA A 23 2.87 -9.09 -5.73
CA ALA A 23 1.86 -8.13 -6.16
C ALA A 23 0.65 -8.13 -5.21
N GLU A 24 0.11 -9.31 -4.89
CA GLU A 24 -1.00 -9.45 -3.94
C GLU A 24 -0.62 -8.94 -2.55
N LYS A 25 0.60 -9.25 -2.09
CA LYS A 25 1.16 -8.73 -0.85
C LYS A 25 1.23 -7.20 -0.84
N PHE A 26 1.63 -6.60 -1.96
CA PHE A 26 1.67 -5.15 -2.09
C PHE A 26 0.27 -4.54 -1.99
N ILE A 27 -0.72 -5.10 -2.69
CA ILE A 27 -2.11 -4.63 -2.62
C ILE A 27 -2.66 -4.76 -1.20
N ARG A 28 -2.56 -5.95 -0.59
CA ARG A 28 -3.07 -6.22 0.76
C ARG A 28 -2.44 -5.31 1.81
N LEU A 29 -1.11 -5.18 1.81
CA LEU A 29 -0.42 -4.31 2.76
C LEU A 29 -0.63 -2.84 2.44
N GLY A 30 -0.73 -2.47 1.16
CA GLY A 30 -0.99 -1.12 0.69
C GLY A 30 -2.36 -0.63 1.17
N GLU A 31 -3.41 -1.41 0.92
CA GLU A 31 -4.76 -1.11 1.36
C GLU A 31 -4.85 -0.99 2.89
N TYR A 32 -4.34 -1.99 3.63
CA TYR A 32 -4.33 -1.95 5.08
C TYR A 32 -3.62 -0.71 5.62
N ARG A 33 -2.41 -0.41 5.12
CA ARG A 33 -1.62 0.75 5.58
C ARG A 33 -2.27 2.07 5.18
N MET A 34 -2.87 2.15 4.00
CA MET A 34 -3.53 3.36 3.52
C MET A 34 -4.77 3.65 4.36
N ASN A 35 -5.60 2.65 4.68
CA ASN A 35 -6.74 2.81 5.57
C ASN A 35 -6.30 3.30 6.96
N LYS A 36 -5.22 2.74 7.52
CA LYS A 36 -4.66 3.24 8.79
C LYS A 36 -4.16 4.68 8.71
N ALA A 37 -3.61 5.09 7.58
CA ALA A 37 -3.22 6.49 7.36
C ALA A 37 -4.45 7.40 7.26
N MET A 38 -5.49 6.99 6.54
CA MET A 38 -6.76 7.72 6.44
C MET A 38 -7.41 7.91 7.81
N ASP A 39 -7.48 6.85 8.62
CA ASP A 39 -7.99 6.92 10.00
C ASP A 39 -7.19 7.94 10.84
N ALA A 40 -5.86 7.97 10.67
CA ALA A 40 -5.00 8.88 11.41
C ALA A 40 -5.15 10.34 10.98
N ILE A 41 -5.29 10.57 9.67
CA ILE A 41 -5.54 11.90 9.11
C ILE A 41 -6.92 12.39 9.54
N GLY A 42 -7.95 11.53 9.49
CA GLY A 42 -9.30 11.86 9.95
C GLY A 42 -9.35 12.30 11.42
N ARG A 43 -8.50 11.73 12.29
CA ARG A 43 -8.40 12.20 13.69
C ARG A 43 -7.90 13.65 13.82
N LEU A 44 -7.15 14.17 12.84
CA LEU A 44 -6.74 15.58 12.82
C LEU A 44 -7.94 16.51 12.62
N GLU A 45 -9.00 16.06 11.94
CA GLU A 45 -10.23 16.82 11.74
C GLU A 45 -10.88 17.21 13.07
N HIS A 46 -10.80 16.35 14.10
CA HIS A 46 -11.36 16.65 15.41
C HIS A 46 -10.71 17.87 16.09
N LEU A 47 -9.47 18.23 15.72
CA LEU A 47 -8.81 19.43 16.21
C LEU A 47 -9.42 20.72 15.62
N ALA A 48 -10.20 20.62 14.54
CA ALA A 48 -10.87 21.77 13.97
C ALA A 48 -11.94 22.37 14.91
N ASN A 49 -12.41 21.61 15.91
CA ASN A 49 -13.41 22.08 16.85
C ASN A 49 -12.90 23.25 17.73
N LYS A 50 -13.23 24.48 17.32
CA LYS A 50 -12.90 25.72 18.03
C LYS A 50 -13.51 25.87 19.43
N SER A 51 -14.53 25.08 19.76
CA SER A 51 -15.10 25.08 21.12
C SER A 51 -14.28 24.26 22.12
N ALA A 52 -13.52 23.28 21.63
CA ALA A 52 -12.67 22.43 22.45
C ALA A 52 -11.19 22.83 22.39
N TYR A 53 -10.77 23.53 21.33
CA TYR A 53 -9.37 23.84 21.07
C TYR A 53 -9.18 25.27 20.57
N GLU A 54 -8.11 25.90 21.06
CA GLU A 54 -7.58 27.13 20.50
C GLU A 54 -6.36 26.81 19.62
N TYR A 55 -6.34 27.39 18.43
CA TYR A 55 -5.25 27.23 17.48
C TYR A 55 -5.20 28.40 16.52
N THR A 56 -3.99 28.71 16.07
CA THR A 56 -3.69 29.76 15.11
C THR A 56 -3.66 29.19 13.69
N PRO A 57 -3.89 30.02 12.65
CA PRO A 57 -3.71 29.62 11.27
C PRO A 57 -2.31 29.05 10.99
N GLU A 58 -1.27 29.65 11.58
CA GLU A 58 0.13 29.25 11.37
C GLU A 58 0.42 27.85 11.93
N GLN A 59 -0.20 27.49 13.06
CA GLN A 59 -0.10 26.13 13.62
C GLN A 59 -0.76 25.09 12.72
N VAL A 60 -1.90 25.43 12.10
CA VAL A 60 -2.61 24.56 11.16
C VAL A 60 -1.76 24.37 9.90
N GLU A 61 -1.23 25.47 9.35
CA GLU A 61 -0.34 25.44 8.19
C GLU A 61 0.89 24.56 8.46
N ALA A 62 1.61 24.79 9.56
CA ALA A 62 2.78 24.00 9.92
C ALA A 62 2.48 22.48 10.02
N MET A 63 1.32 22.13 10.58
CA MET A 63 0.88 20.73 10.69
C MET A 63 0.66 20.09 9.31
N PHE A 64 -0.07 20.76 8.42
CA PHE A 64 -0.40 20.21 7.11
C PHE A 64 0.78 20.27 6.12
N SER A 65 1.60 21.32 6.13
CA SER A 65 2.82 21.37 5.31
C SER A 65 3.78 20.23 5.65
N THR A 66 3.91 19.90 6.94
CA THR A 66 4.74 18.76 7.37
C THR A 66 4.18 17.43 6.86
N LEU A 67 2.87 17.25 6.93
CA LEU A 67 2.20 16.05 6.42
C LEU A 67 2.39 15.90 4.90
N GLU A 68 2.17 16.98 4.14
CA GLU A 68 2.32 17.02 2.69
C GLU A 68 3.75 16.71 2.25
N LEU A 69 4.75 17.33 2.89
CA LEU A 69 6.17 17.08 2.62
C LEU A 69 6.50 15.59 2.81
N ARG A 70 6.05 15.01 3.92
CA ARG A 70 6.26 13.60 4.21
C ARG A 70 5.56 12.68 3.20
N VAL A 71 4.37 13.03 2.71
CA VAL A 71 3.69 12.27 1.64
C VAL A 71 4.48 12.38 0.34
N ALA A 72 4.99 13.56 0.00
CA ALA A 72 5.84 13.78 -1.18
C ALA A 72 7.12 12.93 -1.12
N ASP A 73 7.82 12.91 0.01
CA ASP A 73 9.04 12.11 0.21
C ASP A 73 8.78 10.60 0.06
N VAL A 74 7.65 10.11 0.59
CA VAL A 74 7.26 8.71 0.44
C VAL A 74 6.94 8.40 -1.02
N LYS A 75 6.18 9.27 -1.71
CA LYS A 75 5.84 9.13 -3.13
C LYS A 75 7.10 9.11 -4.01
N ALA A 76 8.09 9.95 -3.70
CA ALA A 76 9.35 10.00 -4.44
C ALA A 76 10.04 8.62 -4.49
N LYS A 77 10.00 7.84 -3.40
CA LYS A 77 10.59 6.48 -3.36
C LYS A 77 9.98 5.50 -4.35
N PHE A 78 8.73 5.71 -4.77
CA PHE A 78 8.09 4.91 -5.82
C PHE A 78 8.47 5.33 -7.24
N THR A 79 9.04 6.53 -7.40
CA THR A 79 9.41 7.10 -8.71
C THR A 79 10.89 6.93 -9.06
N VAL A 80 11.77 6.75 -8.06
CA VAL A 80 13.24 6.63 -8.22
C VAL A 80 13.66 5.42 -9.09
N THR A 81 12.79 4.43 -9.29
CA THR A 81 13.10 3.23 -10.08
C THR A 81 13.01 3.45 -11.60
N LYS A 82 12.44 4.56 -12.09
CA LYS A 82 12.29 4.79 -13.54
C LYS A 82 13.56 5.27 -14.25
N THR A 83 14.69 5.41 -13.55
CA THR A 83 15.98 5.88 -14.10
C THR A 83 17.14 4.92 -13.83
N ARG A 84 16.86 3.64 -13.60
CA ARG A 84 17.87 2.57 -13.74
C ARG A 84 17.47 1.63 -14.86
N GLU A 85 17.30 2.16 -16.06
CA GLU A 85 17.41 1.32 -17.25
C GLU A 85 18.90 1.03 -17.47
N ASN A 86 19.30 -0.19 -17.13
CA ASN A 86 20.34 -0.95 -17.81
C ASN A 86 21.65 -0.20 -18.15
N ALA A 87 22.43 0.20 -17.14
CA ALA A 87 23.87 0.30 -17.34
C ALA A 87 24.49 -1.12 -17.36
N THR A 88 24.13 -1.93 -18.37
CA THR A 88 24.90 -3.13 -18.70
C THR A 88 26.18 -2.66 -19.35
N PHE A 89 27.23 -2.60 -18.54
CA PHE A 89 28.58 -2.41 -19.03
C PHE A 89 29.02 -3.66 -19.81
N SER A 90 29.37 -3.48 -21.10
CA SER A 90 29.93 -4.51 -21.97
C SER A 90 31.27 -4.01 -22.51
N PHE A 91 32.35 -4.74 -22.23
CA PHE A 91 33.58 -4.57 -23.00
C PHE A 91 33.34 -5.22 -24.36
N GLY A 92 33.02 -4.40 -25.37
CA GLY A 92 32.87 -4.87 -26.74
C GLY A 92 34.00 -5.80 -27.12
N THR A 93 33.66 -6.98 -27.64
CA THR A 93 34.58 -7.94 -28.24
C THR A 93 35.41 -7.22 -29.30
N LYS A 94 36.67 -6.89 -28.99
CA LYS A 94 37.67 -6.63 -30.02
C LYS A 94 38.28 -7.96 -30.39
N ALA A 95 37.71 -8.55 -31.43
CA ALA A 95 38.44 -9.45 -32.29
C ALA A 95 39.46 -8.61 -33.07
N GLU A 96 40.74 -8.81 -32.78
CA GLU A 96 41.83 -8.81 -33.77
C GLU A 96 43.01 -9.61 -33.22
#